data_AF-A0A2T2WAT8-F1
#
_entry.id   AF-A0A2T2WAT8-F1
#
_cell.length_a   1.000
_cell.length_b   1.000
_cell.length_c   1.000
_cell.angle_alpha   90.00
_cell.angle_beta   90.00
_cell.angle_gamma   90.00
#
_symmetry.space_group_name_H-M   'P 1'
#
loop_
_entity.id
_entity.type
_entity.pdbx_description
1 polymer ?
#
loop_
_entity_poly.entity_id
_entity_poly.type
_entity_poly.pdbx_seq_one_letter_code
_entity_poly.pdbx_strand_id
1 'polypeptide(L)'
;MNDQLKRSEELKQDLYNFVLDTDGELATALESYSADRLKLWSSTNLQGISRSELAIDMFLTEGQVADQSVLDAFIHQSQLSKADQALVRSWQNTFNGLFKVLQVPDGDSAEGSGDRYELMNWLTEKRYWVEPSAAQSAEELARLSPGEIVVTRLLPMAPEEWTFSGPLMLLGKLGKPKLAVAIGNFKNWFPGYLYGDAPELLEAAWESVERFHQDFVEFFGGDRVTLSGHELNKKLNEYQDVTTQRRLEEAGIDGSKSLQELAAEAGVSEADIAESVESFGEDGGQVNRLLKNKQAVKMAMPSISLPDDLRRAEAVTVFVHPRWGQTFLKDYTHLTQLFEATDEASMAKLDRLIQKYLKDDAVNAYIWRCLADENPKPLMASLGRVLDRPELSTADLDQVLAQADKPLEPTLPEIANVPIHLHNLFQEALQEVGQGSSKKKSKGKSKQKTGFAV
;
A
#
# COMPACT_ATOMS: atom_id res chain seq x y z
N MET A 1 27.67 11.88 22.51
CA MET A 1 26.31 11.31 22.63
C MET A 1 25.43 12.37 23.25
N ASN A 2 24.34 12.73 22.57
CA ASN A 2 23.40 13.78 22.95
C ASN A 2 22.67 13.38 24.26
N ASP A 3 22.60 14.27 25.26
CA ASP A 3 21.95 13.99 26.56
C ASP A 3 20.47 13.59 26.38
N GLN A 4 19.83 14.12 25.34
CA GLN A 4 18.45 13.79 24.99
C GLN A 4 18.31 12.38 24.39
N LEU A 5 19.27 11.96 23.55
CA LEU A 5 19.33 10.59 23.00
C LEU A 5 19.42 9.58 24.13
N LYS A 6 20.38 9.79 25.04
CA LYS A 6 20.58 8.91 26.19
C LYS A 6 19.31 8.80 27.05
N ARG A 7 18.64 9.93 27.30
CA ARG A 7 17.40 9.93 28.08
C ARG A 7 16.27 9.16 27.40
N SER A 8 16.12 9.30 26.08
CA SER A 8 15.13 8.54 25.32
C SER A 8 15.40 7.03 25.33
N GLU A 9 16.67 6.63 25.21
CA GLU A 9 17.07 5.23 25.29
C GLU A 9 16.78 4.63 26.67
N GLU A 10 17.07 5.36 27.76
CA GLU A 10 16.69 4.96 29.13
C GLU A 10 15.18 4.76 29.26
N LEU A 11 14.38 5.74 28.82
CA LEU A 11 12.92 5.66 28.88
C LEU A 11 12.36 4.52 28.02
N LYS A 12 12.96 4.25 26.85
CA LYS A 12 12.53 3.19 25.97
C LYS A 12 12.84 1.82 26.58
N GLN A 13 13.98 1.69 27.24
CA GLN A 13 14.33 0.49 27.99
C GLN A 13 13.40 0.28 29.19
N ASP A 14 13.05 1.34 29.92
CA ASP A 14 12.08 1.28 31.02
C ASP A 14 10.69 0.84 30.52
N LEU A 15 10.25 1.35 29.36
CA LEU A 15 9.00 0.95 28.71
C LEU A 15 9.04 -0.52 28.26
N TYR A 16 10.15 -0.97 27.69
CA TYR A 16 10.34 -2.35 27.30
C TYR A 16 10.25 -3.30 28.51
N ASN A 17 10.94 -2.96 29.60
CA ASN A 17 10.89 -3.73 30.85
C ASN A 17 9.47 -3.72 31.44
N PHE A 18 8.79 -2.56 31.45
CA PHE A 18 7.40 -2.45 31.87
C PHE A 18 6.48 -3.41 31.12
N VAL A 19 6.66 -3.55 29.81
CA VAL A 19 5.86 -4.48 28.98
C VAL A 19 6.20 -5.94 29.25
N LEU A 20 7.48 -6.29 29.43
CA LEU A 20 7.90 -7.68 29.60
C LEU A 20 7.77 -8.23 31.03
N ASP A 21 7.88 -7.37 32.04
CA ASP A 21 7.86 -7.79 33.45
C ASP A 21 6.43 -7.88 34.02
N THR A 22 5.41 -7.53 33.23
CA THR A 22 4.02 -7.47 33.69
C THR A 22 3.24 -8.73 33.32
N ASP A 23 2.65 -9.38 34.32
CA ASP A 23 1.68 -10.45 34.13
C ASP A 23 0.26 -9.92 33.87
N GLY A 24 -0.63 -10.76 33.34
CA GLY A 24 -2.06 -10.47 33.24
C GLY A 24 -2.48 -9.85 31.90
N GLU A 25 -3.28 -8.78 31.94
CA GLU A 25 -3.92 -8.21 30.74
C GLU A 25 -2.89 -7.65 29.74
N LEU A 26 -1.80 -7.04 30.21
CA LEU A 26 -0.74 -6.50 29.35
C LEU A 26 0.01 -7.62 28.61
N ALA A 27 0.36 -8.71 29.31
CA ALA A 27 0.97 -9.89 28.69
C ALA A 27 0.04 -10.51 27.63
N THR A 28 -1.24 -10.66 27.96
CA THR A 28 -2.26 -11.20 27.04
C THR A 28 -2.40 -10.32 25.79
N ALA A 29 -2.36 -9.00 25.95
CA ALA A 29 -2.40 -8.05 24.84
C ALA A 29 -1.15 -8.14 23.95
N LEU A 30 0.05 -8.23 24.55
CA LEU A 30 1.30 -8.42 23.81
C LEU A 30 1.29 -9.73 23.02
N GLU A 31 0.86 -10.83 23.63
CA GLU A 31 0.77 -12.14 22.99
C GLU A 31 -0.19 -12.12 21.80
N SER A 32 -1.39 -11.55 21.99
CA SER A 32 -2.40 -11.43 20.94
C SER A 32 -1.90 -10.56 19.79
N TYR A 33 -1.36 -9.38 20.11
CA TYR A 33 -0.79 -8.47 19.11
C TYR A 33 0.35 -9.14 18.33
N SER A 34 1.26 -9.81 19.02
CA SER A 34 2.39 -10.49 18.39
C SER A 34 1.92 -11.64 17.51
N ALA A 35 0.94 -12.42 17.94
CA ALA A 35 0.36 -13.51 17.14
C ALA A 35 -0.26 -12.98 15.84
N ASP A 36 -1.03 -11.89 15.92
CA ASP A 36 -1.66 -11.27 14.76
C ASP A 36 -0.62 -10.73 13.76
N ARG A 37 0.40 -10.03 14.24
CA ARG A 37 1.49 -9.52 13.38
C ARG A 37 2.30 -10.66 12.76
N LEU A 38 2.63 -11.70 13.52
CA LEU A 38 3.36 -12.86 13.01
C LEU A 38 2.55 -13.65 11.97
N LYS A 39 1.23 -13.78 12.16
CA LYS A 39 0.33 -14.38 11.17
C LYS A 39 0.36 -13.59 9.86
N LEU A 40 0.19 -12.27 9.92
CA LEU A 40 0.27 -11.38 8.76
C LEU A 40 1.62 -11.47 8.04
N TRP A 41 2.72 -11.42 8.78
CA TRP A 41 4.07 -11.46 8.19
C TRP A 41 4.45 -12.84 7.65
N SER A 42 3.82 -13.91 8.15
CA SER A 42 3.96 -15.23 7.56
C SER A 42 3.21 -15.35 6.24
N SER A 43 1.99 -14.81 6.13
CA SER A 43 1.21 -14.86 4.89
C SER A 43 1.79 -13.95 3.80
N THR A 44 2.41 -12.84 4.19
CA THR A 44 3.03 -11.86 3.29
C THR A 44 4.53 -12.08 3.06
N ASN A 45 5.08 -13.18 3.61
CA ASN A 45 6.46 -13.62 3.43
C ASN A 45 7.53 -12.54 3.77
N LEU A 46 7.35 -11.82 4.87
CA LEU A 46 8.36 -10.89 5.39
C LEU A 46 9.57 -11.69 5.89
N GLN A 47 10.74 -11.43 5.32
CA GLN A 47 12.01 -12.10 5.66
C GLN A 47 13.16 -11.09 5.72
N GLY A 48 14.23 -11.43 6.44
CA GLY A 48 15.41 -10.56 6.56
C GLY A 48 15.35 -9.55 7.70
N ILE A 49 14.42 -9.74 8.64
CA ILE A 49 14.26 -8.95 9.87
C ILE A 49 13.80 -9.86 11.01
N SER A 50 14.20 -9.55 12.25
CA SER A 50 13.70 -10.25 13.44
C SER A 50 12.23 -9.88 13.68
N ARG A 51 11.31 -10.75 13.22
CA ARG A 51 9.86 -10.50 13.32
C ARG A 51 9.38 -10.44 14.77
N SER A 52 9.98 -11.21 15.68
CA SER A 52 9.65 -11.16 17.10
C SER A 52 10.06 -9.84 17.74
N GLU A 53 11.28 -9.38 17.49
CA GLU A 53 11.75 -8.08 17.99
C GLU A 53 10.93 -6.93 17.41
N LEU A 54 10.59 -6.99 16.12
CA LEU A 54 9.75 -6.00 15.47
C LEU A 54 8.33 -5.98 16.06
N ALA A 55 7.72 -7.13 16.34
CA ALA A 55 6.40 -7.21 16.97
C ALA A 55 6.41 -6.54 18.35
N ILE A 56 7.42 -6.82 19.17
CA ILE A 56 7.57 -6.21 20.50
C ILE A 56 7.80 -4.71 20.38
N ASP A 57 8.74 -4.25 19.54
CA ASP A 57 9.05 -2.83 19.35
C ASP A 57 7.83 -2.03 18.85
N MET A 58 7.03 -2.62 17.96
CA MET A 58 5.76 -2.03 17.52
C MET A 58 4.73 -1.98 18.66
N PHE A 59 4.61 -3.05 19.45
CA PHE A 59 3.67 -3.08 20.58
C PHE A 59 3.97 -2.00 21.63
N LEU A 60 5.24 -1.64 21.85
CA LEU A 60 5.60 -0.59 22.81
C LEU A 60 4.89 0.74 22.52
N THR A 61 4.68 1.09 21.24
CA THR A 61 4.13 2.39 20.84
C THR A 61 2.74 2.32 20.19
N GLU A 62 2.30 1.15 19.73
CA GLU A 62 0.98 0.92 19.12
C GLU A 62 0.04 0.08 20.00
N GLY A 63 0.60 -0.64 20.99
CA GLY A 63 -0.15 -1.59 21.80
C GLY A 63 -1.26 -0.93 22.60
N GLN A 64 -2.34 -1.66 22.79
CA GLN A 64 -3.47 -1.28 23.63
C GLN A 64 -3.81 -2.42 24.59
N VAL A 65 -4.18 -2.06 25.81
CA VAL A 65 -4.74 -2.97 26.82
C VAL A 65 -6.13 -2.46 27.15
N ALA A 66 -7.15 -3.27 26.85
CA ALA A 66 -8.54 -2.79 26.76
C ALA A 66 -8.61 -1.55 25.84
N ASP A 67 -9.00 -0.40 26.38
CA ASP A 67 -9.13 0.87 25.64
C ASP A 67 -8.01 1.87 25.95
N GLN A 68 -6.93 1.45 26.63
CA GLN A 68 -5.81 2.32 27.01
C GLN A 68 -4.53 1.97 26.24
N SER A 69 -3.81 2.98 25.73
CA SER A 69 -2.52 2.77 25.08
C SER A 69 -1.45 2.30 26.08
N VAL A 70 -0.53 1.46 25.63
CA VAL A 70 0.62 1.01 26.44
C VAL A 70 1.46 2.20 26.91
N LEU A 71 1.62 3.23 26.07
CA LEU A 71 2.31 4.47 26.43
C LEU A 71 1.61 5.20 27.59
N ASP A 72 0.28 5.32 27.56
CA ASP A 72 -0.46 5.93 28.66
C ASP A 72 -0.37 5.09 29.93
N ALA A 73 -0.52 3.77 29.83
CA ALA A 73 -0.38 2.88 30.98
C ALA A 73 0.99 3.05 31.65
N PHE A 74 2.06 3.09 30.86
CA PHE A 74 3.42 3.34 31.33
C PHE A 74 3.55 4.73 31.99
N ILE A 75 3.03 5.79 31.37
CA ILE A 75 3.07 7.15 31.94
C ILE A 75 2.34 7.24 33.29
N HIS A 76 1.21 6.55 33.46
CA HIS A 76 0.44 6.58 34.70
C HIS A 76 1.14 5.83 35.84
N GLN A 77 1.80 4.71 35.53
CA GLN A 77 2.47 3.88 36.53
C GLN A 77 3.87 4.41 36.87
N SER A 78 4.53 5.04 35.91
CA SER A 78 5.87 5.60 36.07
C SER A 78 5.81 7.02 36.63
N GLN A 79 6.62 7.33 37.64
CA GLN A 79 6.74 8.69 38.18
C GLN A 79 7.64 9.57 37.29
N LEU A 80 7.25 9.75 36.03
CA LEU A 80 8.01 10.49 35.02
C LEU A 80 7.89 12.01 35.20
N SER A 81 8.96 12.73 34.87
CA SER A 81 8.93 14.20 34.78
C SER A 81 7.99 14.66 33.65
N LYS A 82 7.52 15.92 33.68
CA LYS A 82 6.65 16.45 32.61
C LYS A 82 7.30 16.40 31.23
N ALA A 83 8.62 16.59 31.16
CA ALA A 83 9.37 16.52 29.90
C ALA A 83 9.42 15.08 29.36
N ASP A 84 9.71 14.11 30.23
CA ASP A 84 9.71 12.69 29.85
C ASP A 84 8.32 12.22 29.41
N GLN A 85 7.25 12.65 30.10
CA GLN A 85 5.88 12.34 29.68
C GLN A 85 5.57 12.89 28.29
N ALA A 86 6.03 14.10 27.96
CA ALA A 86 5.83 14.68 26.64
C ALA A 86 6.60 13.90 25.56
N LEU A 87 7.84 13.48 25.85
CA LEU A 87 8.64 12.65 24.97
C LEU A 87 7.98 11.28 24.73
N VAL A 88 7.58 10.56 25.78
CA VAL A 88 6.90 9.26 25.66
C VAL A 88 5.59 9.39 24.88
N ARG A 89 4.79 10.44 25.12
CA ARG A 89 3.57 10.69 24.33
C ARG A 89 3.86 10.92 22.86
N SER A 90 4.97 11.57 22.53
CA SER A 90 5.36 11.81 21.13
C SER A 90 5.61 10.52 20.37
N TRP A 91 5.95 9.42 21.05
CA TRP A 91 6.20 8.12 20.45
C TRP A 91 4.96 7.47 19.84
N GLN A 92 3.76 8.01 20.06
CA GLN A 92 2.58 7.63 19.27
C GLN A 92 2.76 7.91 17.76
N ASN A 93 3.69 8.82 17.40
CA ASN A 93 4.01 9.16 16.00
C ASN A 93 5.13 8.27 15.43
N THR A 94 5.49 7.18 16.10
CA THR A 94 6.47 6.21 15.61
C THR A 94 5.90 5.47 14.40
N PHE A 95 6.70 5.31 13.35
CA PHE A 95 6.22 4.66 12.14
C PHE A 95 7.26 3.79 11.45
N ASN A 96 6.79 2.71 10.81
CA ASN A 96 7.59 1.93 9.89
C ASN A 96 7.65 2.67 8.54
N GLY A 97 8.80 2.66 7.87
CA GLY A 97 8.95 3.25 6.56
C GLY A 97 9.93 2.49 5.68
N LEU A 98 9.80 2.72 4.37
CA LEU A 98 10.75 2.28 3.36
C LEU A 98 11.61 3.49 2.99
N PHE A 99 12.83 3.54 3.47
CA PHE A 99 13.69 4.70 3.37
C PHE A 99 14.81 4.52 2.34
N LYS A 100 15.16 5.61 1.67
CA LYS A 100 16.45 5.77 1.00
C LYS A 100 17.43 6.45 1.95
N VAL A 101 18.61 5.90 2.09
CA VAL A 101 19.73 6.62 2.72
C VAL A 101 20.22 7.68 1.73
N LEU A 102 20.09 8.95 2.09
CA LEU A 102 20.64 10.07 1.31
C LEU A 102 22.06 10.40 1.76
N GLN A 103 22.27 10.48 3.07
CA GLN A 103 23.56 10.79 3.71
C GLN A 103 23.79 9.88 4.91
N VAL A 104 25.06 9.63 5.20
CA VAL A 104 25.53 8.89 6.38
C VAL A 104 26.40 9.81 7.22
N PRO A 105 26.53 9.57 8.54
CA PRO A 105 27.44 10.31 9.39
C PRO A 105 28.87 10.31 8.84
N ASP A 106 29.53 11.48 8.83
CA ASP A 106 30.92 11.63 8.42
C ASP A 106 31.75 12.10 9.63
N GLY A 107 32.63 11.21 10.10
CA GLY A 107 33.33 11.32 11.39
C GLY A 107 34.35 12.46 11.50
N ASP A 108 34.58 13.22 10.42
CA ASP A 108 35.53 14.34 10.35
C ASP A 108 34.83 15.73 10.34
N SER A 109 33.51 15.79 10.52
CA SER A 109 32.74 17.03 10.47
C SER A 109 32.91 17.87 11.74
N ALA A 110 33.64 18.98 11.66
CA ALA A 110 33.89 19.90 12.78
C ALA A 110 32.65 20.73 13.22
N GLU A 111 31.53 20.61 12.50
CA GLU A 111 30.25 21.23 12.83
C GLU A 111 29.23 20.10 13.05
N GLY A 112 28.51 20.10 14.17
CA GLY A 112 27.67 19.00 14.69
C GLY A 112 26.48 18.54 13.82
N SER A 113 26.50 18.79 12.51
CA SER A 113 25.63 18.19 11.50
C SER A 113 26.13 16.83 10.99
N GLY A 114 27.38 16.43 11.30
CA GLY A 114 28.03 15.23 10.76
C GLY A 114 27.73 13.89 11.43
N ASP A 115 26.96 13.85 12.51
CA ASP A 115 26.74 12.62 13.30
C ASP A 115 25.40 11.90 13.00
N ARG A 116 24.67 12.34 11.96
CA ARG A 116 23.31 11.87 11.67
C ARG A 116 23.14 11.32 10.27
N TYR A 117 22.21 10.39 10.12
CA TYR A 117 21.74 9.92 8.81
C TYR A 117 20.68 10.88 8.27
N GLU A 118 20.71 11.11 6.95
CA GLU A 118 19.57 11.70 6.25
C GLU A 118 18.83 10.56 5.52
N LEU A 119 17.60 10.29 5.94
CA LEU A 119 16.73 9.30 5.31
C LEU A 119 15.58 9.99 4.58
N MET A 120 15.20 9.46 3.42
CA MET A 120 14.00 9.89 2.70
C MET A 120 13.00 8.75 2.65
N ASN A 121 11.79 8.95 3.16
CA ASN A 121 10.72 7.96 3.00
C ASN A 121 10.29 7.90 1.53
N TRP A 122 10.44 6.74 0.89
CA TRP A 122 10.10 6.57 -0.51
C TRP A 122 8.61 6.74 -0.80
N LEU A 123 7.74 6.49 0.17
CA LEU A 123 6.30 6.59 -0.05
C LEU A 123 5.82 8.05 -0.12
N THR A 124 6.54 8.98 0.52
CA THR A 124 6.08 10.36 0.76
C THR A 124 7.09 11.44 0.36
N GLU A 125 8.33 11.05 0.03
CA GLU A 125 9.49 11.92 -0.20
C GLU A 125 9.89 12.80 1.01
N LYS A 126 9.25 12.61 2.17
CA LYS A 126 9.63 13.31 3.41
C LYS A 126 11.02 12.86 3.86
N ARG A 127 11.78 13.82 4.39
CA ARG A 127 13.16 13.64 4.82
C ARG A 127 13.27 13.69 6.34
N TYR A 128 14.17 12.89 6.88
CA TYR A 128 14.34 12.66 8.31
C TYR A 128 15.81 12.70 8.67
N TRP A 129 16.16 13.47 9.70
CA TRP A 129 17.47 13.42 10.34
C TRP A 129 17.41 12.42 11.48
N VAL A 130 18.21 11.35 11.35
CA VAL A 130 18.13 10.18 12.23
C VAL A 130 19.44 10.00 12.98
N GLU A 131 19.39 10.08 14.30
CA GLU A 131 20.50 9.75 15.18
C GLU A 131 20.65 8.22 15.29
N PRO A 132 21.88 7.68 15.21
CA PRO A 132 22.13 6.28 15.52
C PRO A 132 21.75 5.98 16.97
N SER A 133 21.07 4.85 17.22
CA SER A 133 20.77 4.39 18.58
C SER A 133 21.65 3.19 18.95
N ALA A 134 21.90 3.03 20.24
CA ALA A 134 22.50 1.82 20.82
C ALA A 134 21.65 0.55 20.56
N ALA A 135 20.38 0.70 20.17
CA ALA A 135 19.52 -0.41 19.79
C ALA A 135 19.96 -1.11 18.49
N GLN A 136 20.74 -0.45 17.63
CA GLN A 136 21.30 -1.05 16.42
C GLN A 136 22.75 -1.46 16.63
N SER A 137 23.14 -2.60 16.05
CA SER A 137 24.54 -2.98 16.10
C SER A 137 25.40 -2.05 15.23
N ALA A 138 26.63 -1.79 15.67
CA ALA A 138 27.60 -1.02 14.89
C ALA A 138 27.86 -1.66 13.50
N GLU A 139 27.76 -2.99 13.40
CA GLU A 139 27.91 -3.72 12.15
C GLU A 139 26.76 -3.47 11.17
N GLU A 140 25.51 -3.36 11.66
CA GLU A 140 24.35 -3.00 10.82
C GLU A 140 24.45 -1.56 10.31
N LEU A 141 24.77 -0.62 11.21
CA LEU A 141 24.91 0.79 10.87
C LEU A 141 26.07 1.05 9.90
N ALA A 142 27.17 0.30 10.00
CA ALA A 142 28.32 0.40 9.09
C ALA A 142 28.01 -0.05 7.66
N ARG A 143 26.93 -0.81 7.44
CA ARG A 143 26.50 -1.27 6.12
C ARG A 143 25.65 -0.22 5.38
N LEU A 144 25.07 0.74 6.10
CA LEU A 144 24.32 1.83 5.50
C LEU A 144 25.26 2.71 4.69
N SER A 145 24.87 2.97 3.44
CA SER A 145 25.60 3.87 2.54
C SER A 145 24.62 4.65 1.67
N PRO A 146 25.01 5.83 1.15
CA PRO A 146 24.14 6.62 0.28
C PRO A 146 23.59 5.79 -0.89
N GLY A 147 22.26 5.84 -1.05
CA GLY A 147 21.48 5.11 -2.04
C GLY A 147 20.96 3.75 -1.58
N GLU A 148 21.34 3.25 -0.41
CA GLU A 148 20.74 2.04 0.16
C GLU A 148 19.24 2.23 0.45
N ILE A 149 18.48 1.16 0.25
CA ILE A 149 17.08 1.06 0.63
C ILE A 149 17.00 0.25 1.91
N VAL A 150 16.33 0.80 2.92
CA VAL A 150 16.15 0.18 4.24
C VAL A 150 14.69 0.23 4.65
N VAL A 151 14.17 -0.88 5.16
CA VAL A 151 12.93 -0.88 5.93
C VAL A 151 13.30 -0.81 7.40
N THR A 152 12.83 0.24 8.07
CA THR A 152 13.11 0.47 9.50
C THR A 152 11.96 1.25 10.11
N ARG A 153 11.96 1.34 11.43
CA ARG A 153 11.05 2.18 12.19
C ARG A 153 11.77 3.41 12.74
N LEU A 154 11.12 4.56 12.72
CA LEU A 154 11.66 5.82 13.26
C LEU A 154 10.85 6.25 14.47
N LEU A 155 11.55 6.57 15.56
CA LEU A 155 11.03 7.05 16.84
C LEU A 155 11.35 8.55 16.99
N PRO A 156 10.37 9.40 17.32
CA PRO A 156 10.63 10.82 17.50
C PRO A 156 11.37 11.08 18.81
N MET A 157 12.33 12.01 18.75
CA MET A 157 13.18 12.45 19.85
C MET A 157 12.85 13.90 20.25
N ALA A 158 12.62 14.73 19.23
CA ALA A 158 12.24 16.14 19.33
C ALA A 158 11.48 16.51 18.04
N PRO A 159 10.96 17.74 17.91
CA PRO A 159 10.48 18.24 16.63
C PRO A 159 11.56 18.07 15.55
N GLU A 160 11.23 17.33 14.48
CA GLU A 160 12.12 17.05 13.34
C GLU A 160 13.37 16.19 13.65
N GLU A 161 13.53 15.72 14.88
CA GLU A 161 14.64 14.85 15.29
C GLU A 161 14.15 13.44 15.58
N TRP A 162 14.83 12.45 14.99
CA TRP A 162 14.42 11.06 15.01
C TRP A 162 15.58 10.15 15.40
N THR A 163 15.26 8.97 15.88
CA THR A 163 16.23 7.88 16.02
C THR A 163 15.63 6.58 15.49
N PHE A 164 16.48 5.59 15.23
CA PHE A 164 16.03 4.28 14.80
C PHE A 164 15.32 3.53 15.93
N SER A 165 14.28 2.78 15.58
CA SER A 165 13.53 1.91 16.48
C SER A 165 13.51 0.49 15.92
N GLY A 166 13.71 -0.50 16.78
CA GLY A 166 13.66 -1.90 16.40
C GLY A 166 14.73 -2.32 15.39
N PRO A 167 14.55 -3.49 14.77
CA PRO A 167 15.51 -4.07 13.83
C PRO A 167 15.45 -3.41 12.43
N LEU A 168 16.57 -3.43 11.71
CA LEU A 168 16.71 -2.89 10.35
C LEU A 168 16.66 -4.01 9.31
N MET A 169 15.98 -3.78 8.20
CA MET A 169 16.05 -4.63 7.01
C MET A 169 16.72 -3.89 5.86
N LEU A 170 17.95 -4.30 5.54
CA LEU A 170 18.73 -3.74 4.43
C LEU A 170 18.35 -4.44 3.12
N LEU A 171 17.78 -3.70 2.18
CA LEU A 171 17.45 -4.18 0.83
C LEU A 171 18.55 -3.87 -0.20
N GLY A 172 19.56 -3.09 0.20
CA GLY A 172 20.66 -2.65 -0.65
C GLY A 172 20.23 -1.58 -1.66
N LYS A 173 21.08 -1.33 -2.66
CA LYS A 173 20.79 -0.36 -3.73
C LYS A 173 19.87 -0.99 -4.79
N LEU A 174 18.61 -0.55 -4.84
CA LEU A 174 17.61 -1.11 -5.75
C LEU A 174 17.49 -0.27 -7.03
N GLY A 175 17.49 -0.96 -8.18
CA GLY A 175 17.02 -0.36 -9.44
C GLY A 175 15.48 -0.26 -9.46
N LYS A 176 14.92 0.51 -10.41
CA LYS A 176 13.49 0.85 -10.47
C LYS A 176 12.56 -0.38 -10.36
N PRO A 177 12.76 -1.49 -11.08
CA PRO A 177 11.86 -2.64 -10.98
C PRO A 177 11.87 -3.31 -9.60
N LYS A 178 13.04 -3.42 -8.97
CA LYS A 178 13.16 -4.00 -7.63
C LYS A 178 12.59 -3.07 -6.56
N LEU A 179 12.72 -1.76 -6.74
CA LEU A 179 12.14 -0.78 -5.84
C LEU A 179 10.61 -0.78 -5.91
N ALA A 180 10.02 -0.87 -7.10
CA ALA A 180 8.58 -1.05 -7.28
C ALA A 180 8.06 -2.30 -6.55
N VAL A 181 8.78 -3.43 -6.66
CA VAL A 181 8.46 -4.64 -5.90
C VAL A 181 8.60 -4.42 -4.39
N ALA A 182 9.65 -3.72 -3.93
CA ALA A 182 9.85 -3.41 -2.52
C ALA A 182 8.71 -2.53 -1.93
N ILE A 183 8.20 -1.56 -2.70
CA ILE A 183 7.05 -0.75 -2.30
C ILE A 183 5.77 -1.60 -2.21
N GLY A 184 5.53 -2.47 -3.19
CA GLY A 184 4.40 -3.41 -3.15
C GLY A 184 4.47 -4.36 -1.95
N ASN A 185 5.67 -4.88 -1.65
CA ASN A 185 5.90 -5.70 -0.48
C ASN A 185 5.68 -4.91 0.82
N PHE A 186 6.19 -3.67 0.92
CA PHE A 186 5.97 -2.83 2.08
C PHE A 186 4.48 -2.59 2.37
N LYS A 187 3.68 -2.31 1.32
CA LYS A 187 2.22 -2.17 1.44
C LYS A 187 1.58 -3.41 2.07
N ASN A 188 2.05 -4.60 1.73
CA ASN A 188 1.54 -5.86 2.27
C ASN A 188 2.01 -6.11 3.71
N TRP A 189 3.28 -5.80 4.01
CA TRP A 189 3.86 -6.04 5.34
C TRP A 189 3.35 -5.05 6.39
N PHE A 190 3.13 -3.79 6.00
CA PHE A 190 2.82 -2.67 6.88
C PHE A 190 1.66 -1.82 6.31
N PRO A 191 0.46 -2.40 6.11
CA PRO A 191 -0.64 -1.70 5.44
C PRO A 191 -1.09 -0.43 6.17
N GLY A 192 -1.04 -0.42 7.51
CA GLY A 192 -1.35 0.77 8.32
C GLY A 192 -0.32 1.89 8.26
N TYR A 193 0.83 1.66 7.63
CA TYR A 193 1.93 2.64 7.50
C TYR A 193 2.06 3.22 6.09
N LEU A 194 1.14 2.89 5.19
CA LEU A 194 1.07 3.54 3.89
C LEU A 194 0.74 5.02 4.08
N TYR A 195 1.72 5.89 3.83
CA TYR A 195 1.66 7.33 4.12
C TYR A 195 1.48 7.66 5.61
N GLY A 196 1.94 6.78 6.53
CA GLY A 196 1.77 6.99 7.98
C GLY A 196 2.42 8.28 8.51
N ASP A 197 3.40 8.81 7.79
CA ASP A 197 4.08 10.08 8.07
C ASP A 197 3.53 11.27 7.27
N ALA A 198 2.51 11.06 6.44
CA ALA A 198 1.85 12.07 5.60
C ALA A 198 0.33 11.84 5.57
N PRO A 199 -0.39 12.14 6.67
CA PRO A 199 -1.84 11.97 6.73
C PRO A 199 -2.58 12.72 5.63
N GLU A 200 -2.05 13.86 5.16
CA GLU A 200 -2.58 14.62 4.04
C GLU A 200 -2.58 13.84 2.70
N LEU A 201 -1.59 12.96 2.50
CA LEU A 201 -1.52 12.11 1.30
C LEU A 201 -2.49 10.93 1.43
N LEU A 202 -2.65 10.39 2.63
CA LEU A 202 -3.62 9.32 2.90
C LEU A 202 -5.05 9.81 2.69
N GLU A 203 -5.37 11.00 3.20
CA GLU A 203 -6.69 11.64 3.00
C GLU A 203 -6.95 11.89 1.51
N ALA A 204 -6.01 12.50 0.79
CA ALA A 204 -6.12 12.70 -0.66
C ALA A 204 -6.28 11.39 -1.44
N ALA A 205 -5.64 10.31 -1.00
CA ALA A 205 -5.82 8.99 -1.60
C ALA A 205 -7.24 8.46 -1.36
N TRP A 206 -7.80 8.61 -0.16
CA TRP A 206 -9.19 8.23 0.12
C TRP A 206 -10.21 9.07 -0.65
N GLU A 207 -10.03 10.38 -0.71
CA GLU A 207 -10.87 11.28 -1.50
C GLU A 207 -10.89 10.89 -2.98
N SER A 208 -9.77 10.39 -3.50
CA SER A 208 -9.71 9.92 -4.89
C SER A 208 -10.57 8.68 -5.16
N VAL A 209 -10.73 7.79 -4.17
CA VAL A 209 -11.59 6.60 -4.27
C VAL A 209 -13.06 7.01 -4.25
N GLU A 210 -13.42 7.94 -3.37
CA GLU A 210 -14.76 8.54 -3.31
C GLU A 210 -15.11 9.21 -4.64
N ARG A 211 -14.19 10.01 -5.20
CA ARG A 211 -14.37 10.65 -6.51
C ARG A 211 -14.50 9.63 -7.63
N PHE A 212 -13.66 8.60 -7.65
CA PHE A 212 -13.78 7.51 -8.62
C PHE A 212 -15.16 6.83 -8.56
N HIS A 213 -15.67 6.59 -7.34
CA HIS A 213 -17.01 6.03 -7.17
C HIS A 213 -18.10 6.95 -7.74
N GLN A 214 -18.04 8.26 -7.48
CA GLN A 214 -18.99 9.24 -8.02
C GLN A 214 -18.94 9.31 -9.54
N ASP A 215 -17.74 9.43 -10.12
CA ASP A 215 -17.53 9.45 -11.57
C ASP A 215 -18.08 8.15 -12.22
N PHE A 216 -17.84 7.00 -11.58
CA PHE A 216 -18.33 5.70 -12.06
C PHE A 216 -19.86 5.64 -12.03
N VAL A 217 -20.49 6.02 -10.93
CA VAL A 217 -21.96 6.02 -10.78
C VAL A 217 -22.61 6.96 -11.80
N GLU A 218 -22.02 8.13 -12.04
CA GLU A 218 -22.50 9.09 -13.04
C GLU A 218 -22.43 8.50 -14.46
N PHE A 219 -21.33 7.85 -14.82
CA PHE A 219 -21.13 7.30 -16.16
C PHE A 219 -21.91 5.99 -16.42
N PHE A 220 -21.91 5.07 -15.46
CA PHE A 220 -22.54 3.75 -15.60
C PHE A 220 -24.00 3.71 -15.12
N GLY A 221 -24.46 4.73 -14.40
CA GLY A 221 -25.82 4.84 -13.84
C GLY A 221 -26.03 4.07 -12.53
N GLY A 222 -24.97 3.52 -11.94
CA GLY A 222 -25.03 2.77 -10.69
C GLY A 222 -23.64 2.35 -10.21
N ASP A 223 -23.56 1.93 -8.96
CA ASP A 223 -22.36 1.42 -8.29
C ASP A 223 -22.07 -0.06 -8.61
N ARG A 224 -23.00 -0.70 -9.32
CA ARG A 224 -22.90 -2.07 -9.84
C ARG A 224 -23.35 -2.15 -11.28
N VAL A 225 -22.52 -2.76 -12.13
CA VAL A 225 -22.84 -3.03 -13.54
C VAL A 225 -22.41 -4.43 -13.94
N THR A 226 -23.20 -5.12 -14.78
CA THR A 226 -22.83 -6.42 -15.36
C THR A 226 -22.81 -6.31 -16.87
N LEU A 227 -21.68 -6.64 -17.49
CA LEU A 227 -21.47 -6.60 -18.95
C LEU A 227 -20.63 -7.79 -19.37
N SER A 228 -20.59 -8.10 -20.67
CA SER A 228 -19.56 -9.03 -21.16
C SER A 228 -18.16 -8.43 -20.99
N GLY A 229 -17.12 -9.28 -20.89
CA GLY A 229 -15.74 -8.81 -20.74
C GLY A 229 -15.28 -7.86 -21.86
N HIS A 230 -15.78 -8.10 -23.08
CA HIS A 230 -15.47 -7.25 -24.24
C HIS A 230 -16.13 -5.86 -24.13
N GLU A 231 -17.43 -5.82 -23.83
CA GLU A 231 -18.17 -4.57 -23.67
C GLU A 231 -17.68 -3.76 -22.47
N LEU A 232 -17.37 -4.44 -21.37
CA LEU A 232 -16.83 -3.80 -20.17
C LEU A 232 -15.49 -3.14 -20.49
N ASN A 233 -14.58 -3.83 -21.18
CA ASN A 233 -13.30 -3.24 -21.58
C ASN A 233 -13.47 -2.01 -22.46
N LYS A 234 -14.41 -2.05 -23.41
CA LYS A 234 -14.72 -0.90 -24.26
C LYS A 234 -15.23 0.28 -23.42
N LYS A 235 -16.21 0.04 -22.55
CA LYS A 235 -16.80 1.09 -21.70
C LYS A 235 -15.83 1.65 -20.67
N LEU A 236 -14.93 0.85 -20.12
CA LEU A 236 -13.90 1.35 -19.19
C LEU A 236 -12.92 2.29 -19.89
N ASN A 237 -12.56 2.01 -21.15
CA ASN A 237 -11.73 2.93 -21.94
C ASN A 237 -12.49 4.24 -22.21
N GLU A 238 -13.76 4.17 -22.63
CA GLU A 238 -14.61 5.35 -22.83
C GLU A 238 -14.74 6.19 -21.53
N TYR A 239 -14.91 5.52 -20.39
CA TYR A 239 -14.95 6.13 -19.07
C TYR A 239 -13.63 6.83 -18.71
N GLN A 240 -12.49 6.21 -18.99
CA GLN A 240 -11.17 6.82 -18.80
C GLN A 240 -10.98 8.08 -19.64
N ASP A 241 -11.40 8.04 -20.90
CA ASP A 241 -11.29 9.20 -21.80
C ASP A 241 -12.13 10.37 -21.28
N VAL A 242 -13.39 10.11 -20.90
CA VAL A 242 -14.30 11.14 -20.37
C VAL A 242 -13.79 11.73 -19.05
N THR A 243 -13.35 10.89 -18.12
CA THR A 243 -12.84 11.35 -16.82
C THR A 243 -11.51 12.11 -16.96
N THR A 244 -10.65 11.71 -17.87
CA THR A 244 -9.41 12.44 -18.18
C THR A 244 -9.72 13.81 -18.77
N GLN A 245 -10.63 13.88 -19.73
CA GLN A 245 -11.05 15.14 -20.35
C GLN A 245 -11.68 16.11 -19.34
N ARG A 246 -12.59 15.62 -18.49
CA ARG A 246 -13.21 16.42 -17.43
C ARG A 246 -12.17 17.02 -16.48
N ARG A 247 -11.14 16.24 -16.11
CA ARG A 247 -10.06 16.72 -15.24
C ARG A 247 -9.19 17.79 -15.91
N LEU A 248 -8.94 17.66 -17.21
CA LEU A 248 -8.24 18.69 -17.97
C LEU A 248 -9.06 19.98 -17.97
N GLU A 249 -10.37 19.89 -18.21
CA GLU A 249 -11.29 21.04 -18.18
C GLU A 249 -11.37 21.70 -16.79
N GLU A 250 -11.50 20.91 -15.72
CA GLU A 250 -11.47 21.39 -14.33
C GLU A 250 -10.14 22.08 -13.97
N ALA A 251 -9.03 21.62 -14.56
CA ALA A 251 -7.72 22.25 -14.43
C ALA A 251 -7.53 23.49 -15.33
N GLY A 252 -8.53 23.86 -16.13
CA GLY A 252 -8.47 24.96 -17.10
C GLY A 252 -7.57 24.66 -18.30
N ILE A 253 -7.27 23.39 -18.55
CA ILE A 253 -6.47 22.91 -19.68
C ILE A 253 -7.42 22.53 -20.81
N ASP A 254 -7.27 23.20 -21.94
CA ASP A 254 -8.02 22.86 -23.15
C ASP A 254 -7.46 21.56 -23.74
N GLY A 255 -8.18 20.45 -23.53
CA GLY A 255 -7.82 19.12 -24.04
C GLY A 255 -7.82 19.01 -25.58
N SER A 256 -8.28 20.04 -26.30
CA SER A 256 -8.20 20.10 -27.77
C SER A 256 -6.89 20.71 -28.29
N LYS A 257 -6.08 21.32 -27.43
CA LYS A 257 -4.81 21.95 -27.79
C LYS A 257 -3.65 20.96 -27.74
N SER A 258 -2.74 21.08 -28.69
CA SER A 258 -1.49 20.33 -28.70
C SER A 258 -0.57 20.78 -27.55
N LEU A 259 0.33 19.90 -27.10
CA LEU A 259 1.36 20.19 -26.10
C LEU A 259 2.20 21.43 -26.44
N GLN A 260 2.40 21.69 -27.74
CA GLN A 260 3.15 22.85 -28.25
C GLN A 260 2.36 24.16 -28.07
N GLU A 261 1.05 24.13 -28.29
CA GLU A 261 0.16 25.28 -28.08
C GLU A 261 0.02 25.60 -26.58
N LEU A 262 -0.11 24.57 -25.73
CA LEU A 262 -0.16 24.74 -24.27
C LEU A 262 1.17 25.28 -23.70
N ALA A 263 2.32 24.85 -24.24
CA ALA A 263 3.63 25.34 -23.82
C ALA A 263 3.89 26.79 -24.25
N ALA A 264 3.44 27.16 -25.46
CA ALA A 264 3.52 28.53 -25.96
C ALA A 264 2.64 29.50 -25.15
N GLU A 265 1.43 29.07 -24.75
CA GLU A 265 0.53 29.85 -23.89
C GLU A 265 1.06 30.00 -22.45
N ALA A 266 1.79 29.01 -21.95
CA ALA A 266 2.45 29.03 -20.64
C ALA A 266 3.80 29.79 -20.63
N GLY A 267 4.24 30.35 -21.77
CA GLY A 267 5.48 31.12 -21.89
C GLY A 267 6.77 30.28 -21.77
N VAL A 268 6.68 28.97 -22.04
CA VAL A 268 7.82 28.05 -21.99
C VAL A 268 8.51 28.01 -23.35
N SER A 269 9.83 28.20 -23.39
CA SER A 269 10.57 28.23 -24.65
C SER A 269 10.83 26.80 -25.18
N GLU A 270 11.00 26.64 -26.50
CA GLU A 270 11.37 25.35 -27.10
C GLU A 270 12.69 24.78 -26.54
N ALA A 271 13.59 25.66 -26.09
CA ALA A 271 14.84 25.26 -25.44
C ALA A 271 14.60 24.62 -24.06
N ASP A 272 13.67 25.17 -23.28
CA ASP A 272 13.26 24.61 -21.99
C ASP A 272 12.52 23.28 -22.15
N ILE A 273 11.93 23.01 -23.32
CA ILE A 273 11.31 21.73 -23.68
C ILE A 273 12.38 20.72 -24.14
N ALA A 274 13.45 21.17 -24.80
CA ALA A 274 14.53 20.30 -25.27
C ALA A 274 15.45 19.77 -24.16
N GLU A 275 15.88 20.62 -23.22
CA GLU A 275 16.68 20.23 -22.02
C GLU A 275 15.94 19.17 -21.16
N SER A 276 14.63 19.29 -21.26
CA SER A 276 13.58 18.55 -20.63
C SER A 276 13.28 17.18 -21.27
N VAL A 277 13.65 17.00 -22.53
CA VAL A 277 13.61 15.75 -23.31
C VAL A 277 14.94 14.99 -23.19
N GLU A 278 16.06 15.71 -23.16
CA GLU A 278 17.39 15.11 -22.92
C GLU A 278 17.53 14.47 -21.54
N SER A 279 16.86 15.02 -20.52
CA SER A 279 16.89 14.49 -19.15
C SER A 279 15.99 13.26 -18.92
N PHE A 280 15.00 13.02 -19.79
CA PHE A 280 13.96 11.98 -19.59
C PHE A 280 13.85 10.94 -20.73
N GLY A 281 14.67 11.05 -21.79
CA GLY A 281 14.60 10.14 -22.94
C GLY A 281 13.33 10.31 -23.78
N GLU A 282 13.23 9.58 -24.89
CA GLU A 282 12.24 9.77 -25.98
C GLU A 282 10.74 9.66 -25.58
N ASP A 283 10.41 9.35 -24.32
CA ASP A 283 9.03 9.38 -23.79
C ASP A 283 8.79 10.47 -22.71
N GLY A 284 9.71 11.42 -22.56
CA GLY A 284 9.56 12.60 -21.69
C GLY A 284 8.51 13.63 -22.13
N GLY A 285 7.71 13.32 -23.17
CA GLY A 285 6.64 14.15 -23.71
C GLY A 285 5.28 13.99 -23.04
N GLN A 286 5.14 13.10 -22.06
CA GLN A 286 3.85 12.80 -21.45
C GLN A 286 3.77 13.30 -19.99
N VAL A 287 3.17 14.49 -19.84
CA VAL A 287 2.39 14.94 -18.67
C VAL A 287 3.11 15.23 -17.34
N ASN A 288 4.32 15.81 -17.35
CA ASN A 288 4.92 16.30 -16.08
C ASN A 288 5.33 17.78 -16.06
N ARG A 289 4.95 18.56 -17.08
CA ARG A 289 5.29 20.01 -17.16
C ARG A 289 4.12 20.98 -17.11
N LEU A 290 2.89 20.48 -17.01
CA LEU A 290 1.68 21.31 -16.81
C LEU A 290 1.19 21.34 -15.35
N LEU A 291 1.89 20.70 -14.41
CA LEU A 291 1.50 20.63 -12.99
C LEU A 291 2.16 21.70 -12.11
N LYS A 292 2.58 22.83 -12.69
CA LYS A 292 2.98 24.02 -11.93
C LYS A 292 1.81 24.99 -11.78
N ASN A 293 0.69 24.50 -11.24
CA ASN A 293 -0.20 25.33 -10.44
C ASN A 293 -0.26 24.74 -9.03
N LYS A 294 0.10 25.56 -8.06
CA LYS A 294 0.37 25.19 -6.66
C LYS A 294 -0.81 24.38 -6.09
N GLN A 295 -0.48 23.25 -5.47
CA GLN A 295 -1.32 22.33 -4.68
C GLN A 295 -2.20 21.29 -5.41
N ALA A 296 -2.51 21.42 -6.69
CA ALA A 296 -3.63 20.64 -7.26
C ALA A 296 -3.34 19.20 -7.74
N VAL A 297 -2.10 18.78 -8.02
CA VAL A 297 -1.85 17.38 -8.42
C VAL A 297 -0.51 16.91 -7.85
N LYS A 298 -0.55 16.33 -6.65
CA LYS A 298 0.55 15.49 -6.11
C LYS A 298 0.29 14.01 -6.32
N MET A 299 -0.91 13.65 -6.79
CA MET A 299 -1.42 12.29 -6.85
C MET A 299 -1.86 11.95 -8.28
N ALA A 300 -1.55 10.75 -8.75
CA ALA A 300 -1.87 10.26 -10.09
C ALA A 300 -2.74 9.00 -10.04
N MET A 301 -3.67 8.87 -10.98
CA MET A 301 -4.48 7.64 -11.13
C MET A 301 -3.63 6.52 -11.73
N PRO A 302 -3.69 5.30 -11.20
CA PRO A 302 -3.13 4.14 -11.87
C PRO A 302 -3.92 3.79 -13.13
N SER A 303 -3.25 3.19 -14.12
CA SER A 303 -3.89 2.73 -15.36
C SER A 303 -4.84 1.57 -15.07
N ILE A 304 -6.11 1.67 -15.51
CA ILE A 304 -7.07 0.57 -15.39
C ILE A 304 -7.02 -0.23 -16.69
N SER A 305 -6.60 -1.49 -16.61
CA SER A 305 -6.71 -2.42 -17.72
C SER A 305 -7.31 -3.72 -17.21
N LEU A 306 -8.25 -4.29 -17.95
CA LEU A 306 -8.84 -5.56 -17.57
C LEU A 306 -7.87 -6.72 -17.87
N PRO A 307 -7.58 -7.58 -16.88
CA PRO A 307 -6.91 -8.85 -17.10
C PRO A 307 -7.52 -9.68 -18.24
N ASP A 308 -6.69 -10.48 -18.90
CA ASP A 308 -7.06 -11.30 -20.06
C ASP A 308 -8.23 -12.25 -19.79
N ASP A 309 -8.34 -12.80 -18.58
CA ASP A 309 -9.41 -13.73 -18.21
C ASP A 309 -10.75 -13.02 -18.05
N LEU A 310 -10.76 -11.80 -17.48
CA LEU A 310 -11.96 -10.97 -17.37
C LEU A 310 -12.40 -10.44 -18.74
N ARG A 311 -11.46 -10.03 -19.58
CA ARG A 311 -11.76 -9.52 -20.93
C ARG A 311 -12.43 -10.54 -21.85
N ARG A 312 -12.22 -11.84 -21.60
CA ARG A 312 -12.82 -12.95 -22.35
C ARG A 312 -14.04 -13.58 -21.65
N ALA A 313 -14.39 -13.12 -20.45
CA ALA A 313 -15.52 -13.66 -19.72
C ALA A 313 -16.84 -13.27 -20.38
N GLU A 314 -17.80 -14.21 -20.36
CA GLU A 314 -19.15 -13.99 -20.91
C GLU A 314 -19.91 -12.92 -20.13
N ALA A 315 -19.68 -12.84 -18.81
CA ALA A 315 -20.20 -11.81 -17.94
C ALA A 315 -19.15 -11.45 -16.88
N VAL A 316 -19.07 -10.16 -16.56
CA VAL A 316 -18.30 -9.61 -15.44
C VAL A 316 -19.17 -8.61 -14.73
N THR A 317 -19.41 -8.83 -13.44
CA THR A 317 -20.05 -7.84 -12.57
C THR A 317 -18.97 -6.99 -11.92
N VAL A 318 -19.08 -5.68 -12.06
CA VAL A 318 -18.21 -4.70 -11.41
C VAL A 318 -18.98 -4.10 -10.24
N PHE A 319 -18.36 -4.11 -9.07
CA PHE A 319 -18.79 -3.35 -7.90
C PHE A 319 -17.83 -2.19 -7.71
N VAL A 320 -18.36 -1.01 -7.40
CA VAL A 320 -17.59 0.15 -6.97
C VAL A 320 -18.16 0.66 -5.66
N HIS A 321 -17.30 0.93 -4.69
CA HIS A 321 -17.68 1.44 -3.37
C HIS A 321 -16.71 2.54 -2.95
N PRO A 322 -17.17 3.62 -2.32
CA PRO A 322 -16.33 4.76 -1.92
C PRO A 322 -15.16 4.40 -1.00
N ARG A 323 -15.26 3.26 -0.30
CA ARG A 323 -14.22 2.76 0.62
C ARG A 323 -13.62 1.40 0.25
N TRP A 324 -14.36 0.51 -0.41
CA TRP A 324 -13.84 -0.82 -0.78
C TRP A 324 -13.21 -0.81 -2.17
N GLY A 325 -13.34 0.31 -2.89
CA GLY A 325 -12.81 0.51 -4.22
C GLY A 325 -13.58 -0.27 -5.27
N GLN A 326 -12.86 -0.82 -6.24
CA GLN A 326 -13.44 -1.55 -7.36
C GLN A 326 -13.19 -3.05 -7.23
N THR A 327 -14.19 -3.85 -7.56
CA THR A 327 -14.07 -5.31 -7.62
C THR A 327 -14.73 -5.86 -8.87
N PHE A 328 -14.07 -6.82 -9.52
CA PHE A 328 -14.55 -7.51 -10.71
C PHE A 328 -14.85 -8.98 -10.40
N LEU A 329 -16.09 -9.42 -10.63
CA LEU A 329 -16.54 -10.78 -10.35
C LEU A 329 -17.14 -11.42 -11.60
N LYS A 330 -16.41 -12.37 -12.19
CA LYS A 330 -16.88 -13.12 -13.38
C LYS A 330 -17.96 -14.17 -13.06
N ASP A 331 -17.99 -14.68 -11.84
CA ASP A 331 -18.92 -15.74 -11.44
C ASP A 331 -20.19 -15.20 -10.76
N TYR A 332 -20.33 -13.87 -10.60
CA TYR A 332 -21.42 -13.27 -9.82
C TYR A 332 -22.80 -13.57 -10.42
N THR A 333 -22.95 -13.42 -11.74
CA THR A 333 -24.20 -13.76 -12.44
C THR A 333 -24.57 -15.23 -12.27
N HIS A 334 -23.58 -16.12 -12.31
CA HIS A 334 -23.84 -17.55 -12.10
C HIS A 334 -24.24 -17.84 -10.65
N LEU A 335 -23.60 -17.17 -9.69
CA LEU A 335 -23.93 -17.28 -8.28
C LEU A 335 -25.38 -16.85 -8.00
N THR A 336 -25.81 -15.70 -8.53
CA THR A 336 -27.17 -15.20 -8.32
C THR A 336 -28.22 -16.10 -8.97
N GLN A 337 -27.95 -16.65 -10.16
CA GLN A 337 -28.82 -17.66 -10.77
C GLN A 337 -28.94 -18.93 -9.92
N LEU A 338 -27.86 -19.36 -9.26
CA LEU A 338 -27.89 -20.53 -8.39
C LEU A 338 -28.69 -20.32 -7.10
N PHE A 339 -28.87 -19.07 -6.63
CA PHE A 339 -29.75 -18.79 -5.49
C PHE A 339 -31.23 -19.02 -5.79
N GLU A 340 -31.64 -18.93 -7.05
CA GLU A 340 -33.02 -19.18 -7.49
C GLU A 340 -33.31 -20.67 -7.73
N ALA A 341 -32.27 -21.49 -7.86
CA ALA A 341 -32.40 -22.92 -8.16
C ALA A 341 -32.78 -23.75 -6.92
N THR A 342 -33.60 -24.78 -7.11
CA THR A 342 -34.13 -25.63 -6.03
C THR A 342 -33.68 -27.09 -6.11
N ASP A 343 -32.97 -27.48 -7.18
CA ASP A 343 -32.50 -28.85 -7.35
C ASP A 343 -31.18 -29.10 -6.60
N GLU A 344 -30.97 -30.36 -6.21
CA GLU A 344 -29.81 -30.78 -5.41
C GLU A 344 -28.47 -30.54 -6.13
N ALA A 345 -28.44 -30.68 -7.45
CA ALA A 345 -27.21 -30.48 -8.23
C ALA A 345 -26.81 -28.99 -8.25
N SER A 346 -27.78 -28.08 -8.35
CA SER A 346 -27.54 -26.63 -8.25
C SER A 346 -27.13 -26.21 -6.84
N MET A 347 -27.73 -26.79 -5.79
CA MET A 347 -27.27 -26.54 -4.40
C MET A 347 -25.81 -26.96 -4.19
N ALA A 348 -25.39 -28.12 -4.72
CA ALA A 348 -24.00 -28.55 -4.62
C ALA A 348 -23.04 -27.63 -5.40
N LYS A 349 -23.47 -27.05 -6.52
CA LYS A 349 -22.68 -26.04 -7.26
C LYS A 349 -22.60 -24.73 -6.50
N LEU A 350 -23.70 -24.29 -5.88
CA LEU A 350 -23.75 -23.10 -5.05
C LEU A 350 -22.76 -23.22 -3.89
N ASP A 351 -22.77 -24.33 -3.16
CA ASP A 351 -21.87 -24.55 -2.02
C ASP A 351 -20.40 -24.51 -2.43
N ARG A 352 -20.04 -25.07 -3.59
CA ARG A 352 -18.68 -24.98 -4.15
C ARG A 352 -18.29 -23.55 -4.49
N LEU A 353 -19.22 -22.76 -5.05
CA LEU A 353 -18.96 -21.38 -5.43
C LEU A 353 -18.84 -20.46 -4.19
N ILE A 354 -19.68 -20.67 -3.17
CA ILE A 354 -19.60 -20.00 -1.87
C ILE A 354 -18.26 -20.33 -1.19
N GLN A 355 -17.84 -21.60 -1.18
CA GLN A 355 -16.53 -21.99 -0.64
C GLN A 355 -15.37 -21.33 -1.39
N LYS A 356 -15.49 -21.16 -2.72
CA LYS A 356 -14.51 -20.41 -3.52
C LYS A 356 -14.50 -18.93 -3.10
N TYR A 357 -15.67 -18.29 -3.01
CA TYR A 357 -15.79 -16.88 -2.63
C TYR A 357 -15.25 -16.60 -1.22
N LEU A 358 -15.43 -17.53 -0.28
CA LEU A 358 -14.86 -17.42 1.07
C LEU A 358 -13.33 -17.38 1.07
N LYS A 359 -12.67 -17.93 0.04
CA LYS A 359 -11.20 -17.95 -0.11
C LYS A 359 -10.66 -16.88 -1.06
N ASP A 360 -11.54 -16.23 -1.82
CA ASP A 360 -11.15 -15.29 -2.87
C ASP A 360 -11.10 -13.87 -2.33
N ASP A 361 -9.91 -13.33 -2.07
CA ASP A 361 -9.70 -12.01 -1.45
C ASP A 361 -10.37 -10.85 -2.21
N ALA A 362 -10.66 -11.01 -3.51
CA ALA A 362 -11.43 -10.03 -4.26
C ALA A 362 -12.85 -9.87 -3.71
N VAL A 363 -13.45 -10.96 -3.19
CA VAL A 363 -14.79 -10.95 -2.57
C VAL A 363 -14.67 -10.44 -1.13
N ASN A 364 -14.76 -9.12 -1.00
CA ASN A 364 -14.69 -8.39 0.27
C ASN A 364 -16.02 -8.38 1.05
N ALA A 365 -15.99 -7.90 2.29
CA ALA A 365 -17.16 -7.89 3.18
C ALA A 365 -18.37 -7.11 2.63
N TYR A 366 -18.14 -6.04 1.85
CA TYR A 366 -19.23 -5.30 1.21
C TYR A 366 -20.02 -6.19 0.23
N ILE A 367 -19.33 -6.96 -0.61
CA ILE A 367 -19.99 -7.87 -1.56
C ILE A 367 -20.81 -8.94 -0.82
N TRP A 368 -20.27 -9.50 0.27
CA TRP A 368 -21.00 -10.47 1.09
C TRP A 368 -22.27 -9.88 1.70
N ARG A 369 -22.22 -8.63 2.16
CA ARG A 369 -23.39 -7.91 2.68
C ARG A 369 -24.42 -7.68 1.57
N CYS A 370 -24.01 -7.26 0.37
CA CYS A 370 -24.92 -7.18 -0.79
C CYS A 370 -25.59 -8.53 -1.10
N LEU A 371 -24.82 -9.62 -1.11
CA LEU A 371 -25.36 -10.96 -1.33
C LEU A 371 -26.36 -11.36 -0.25
N ALA A 372 -26.09 -11.01 1.01
CA ALA A 372 -26.96 -11.29 2.14
C ALA A 372 -28.25 -10.46 2.12
N ASP A 373 -28.17 -9.20 1.67
CA ASP A 373 -29.34 -8.34 1.54
C ASP A 373 -30.25 -8.81 0.40
N GLU A 374 -29.67 -9.22 -0.74
CA GLU A 374 -30.43 -9.65 -1.91
C GLU A 374 -30.94 -11.09 -1.80
N ASN A 375 -30.14 -11.98 -1.20
CA ASN A 375 -30.39 -13.42 -1.19
C ASN A 375 -30.16 -14.05 0.20
N PRO A 376 -30.80 -13.55 1.28
CA PRO A 376 -30.45 -13.91 2.66
C PRO A 376 -30.59 -15.41 2.95
N LYS A 377 -31.74 -16.00 2.60
CA LYS A 377 -32.07 -17.40 2.90
C LYS A 377 -31.14 -18.39 2.18
N PRO A 378 -31.00 -18.36 0.85
CA PRO A 378 -30.17 -19.34 0.16
C PRO A 378 -28.67 -19.14 0.47
N LEU A 379 -28.22 -17.89 0.69
CA LEU A 379 -26.85 -17.61 1.14
C LEU A 379 -26.56 -18.24 2.50
N MET A 380 -27.36 -17.95 3.52
CA MET A 380 -27.14 -18.48 4.87
C MET A 380 -27.25 -20.01 4.91
N ALA A 381 -28.19 -20.59 4.15
CA ALA A 381 -28.30 -22.04 4.04
C ALA A 381 -27.05 -22.68 3.40
N SER A 382 -26.48 -22.06 2.37
CA SER A 382 -25.25 -22.53 1.74
C SER A 382 -24.04 -22.37 2.66
N LEU A 383 -23.87 -21.21 3.31
CA LEU A 383 -22.84 -21.01 4.33
C LEU A 383 -22.94 -22.03 5.46
N GLY A 384 -24.17 -22.32 5.93
CA GLY A 384 -24.38 -23.31 6.98
C GLY A 384 -23.95 -24.71 6.59
N ARG A 385 -24.19 -25.11 5.33
CA ARG A 385 -23.70 -26.40 4.79
C ARG A 385 -22.18 -26.41 4.58
N VAL A 386 -21.62 -25.33 4.05
CA VAL A 386 -20.17 -25.22 3.77
C VAL A 386 -19.33 -25.20 5.04
N LEU A 387 -19.85 -24.60 6.11
CA LEU A 387 -19.16 -24.41 7.39
C LEU A 387 -19.58 -25.40 8.47
N ASP A 388 -20.49 -26.33 8.16
CA ASP A 388 -21.09 -27.27 9.12
C ASP A 388 -21.69 -26.57 10.36
N ARG A 389 -22.34 -25.42 10.12
CA ARG A 389 -23.02 -24.60 11.13
C ARG A 389 -24.51 -24.51 10.79
N PRO A 390 -25.36 -25.38 11.35
CA PRO A 390 -26.80 -25.24 11.17
C PRO A 390 -27.29 -23.93 11.80
N GLU A 391 -28.36 -23.35 11.24
CA GLU A 391 -29.07 -22.17 11.78
C GLU A 391 -28.35 -20.80 11.67
N LEU A 392 -27.42 -20.62 10.74
CA LEU A 392 -26.85 -19.30 10.46
C LEU A 392 -27.92 -18.28 10.05
N SER A 393 -27.79 -17.07 10.58
CA SER A 393 -28.58 -15.89 10.22
C SER A 393 -27.69 -14.80 9.63
N THR A 394 -28.30 -13.77 9.03
CA THR A 394 -27.55 -12.64 8.48
C THR A 394 -26.80 -11.85 9.57
N ALA A 395 -27.22 -11.94 10.84
CA ALA A 395 -26.51 -11.35 11.96
C ALA A 395 -25.16 -12.04 12.25
N ASP A 396 -24.98 -13.29 11.81
CA ASP A 396 -23.76 -14.07 12.00
C ASP A 396 -22.72 -13.83 10.89
N LEU A 397 -23.08 -13.08 9.84
CA LEU A 397 -22.25 -12.93 8.64
C LEU A 397 -20.87 -12.39 8.95
N ASP A 398 -20.76 -11.28 9.69
CA ASP A 398 -19.46 -10.67 10.00
C ASP A 398 -18.58 -11.63 10.83
N GLN A 399 -19.17 -12.44 11.72
CA GLN A 399 -18.44 -13.49 12.44
C GLN A 399 -17.91 -14.56 11.50
N VAL A 400 -18.73 -15.01 10.55
CA VAL A 400 -18.34 -15.99 9.52
C VAL A 400 -17.20 -15.46 8.65
N LEU A 401 -17.29 -14.20 8.23
CA LEU A 401 -16.26 -13.54 7.44
C LEU A 401 -14.94 -13.41 8.23
N ALA A 402 -15.00 -12.99 9.50
CA ALA A 402 -13.83 -12.92 10.36
C ALA A 402 -13.17 -14.30 10.55
N GLN A 403 -13.95 -15.36 10.73
CA GLN A 403 -13.45 -16.74 10.82
C GLN A 403 -12.79 -17.23 9.53
N ALA A 404 -13.22 -16.70 8.38
CA ALA A 404 -12.63 -16.97 7.07
C ALA A 404 -11.46 -16.03 6.73
N ASP A 405 -10.92 -15.29 7.72
CA ASP A 405 -9.83 -14.32 7.56
C ASP A 405 -10.16 -13.19 6.57
N LYS A 406 -11.44 -12.85 6.40
CA LYS A 406 -11.88 -11.72 5.58
C LYS A 406 -11.78 -10.41 6.36
N PRO A 407 -11.15 -9.36 5.80
CA PRO A 407 -11.23 -8.03 6.39
C PRO A 407 -12.67 -7.56 6.48
N LEU A 408 -13.09 -7.09 7.67
CA LEU A 408 -14.40 -6.47 7.89
C LEU A 408 -14.38 -4.97 7.64
N GLU A 409 -13.18 -4.38 7.64
CA GLU A 409 -12.94 -2.97 7.37
C GLU A 409 -12.14 -2.79 6.08
N PRO A 410 -12.39 -1.71 5.32
CA PRO A 410 -11.69 -1.43 4.08
C PRO A 410 -10.26 -0.92 4.35
N THR A 411 -9.31 -1.46 3.59
CA THR A 411 -7.97 -0.87 3.43
C THR A 411 -7.91 -0.02 2.16
N LEU A 412 -6.93 0.89 2.05
CA LEU A 412 -6.79 1.75 0.88
C LEU A 412 -6.78 0.93 -0.44
N PRO A 413 -7.79 1.06 -1.30
CA PRO A 413 -7.92 0.26 -2.51
C PRO A 413 -6.85 0.55 -3.56
N GLU A 414 -6.64 -0.38 -4.49
CA GLU A 414 -5.65 -0.22 -5.58
C GLU A 414 -6.01 0.90 -6.57
N ILE A 415 -7.29 1.25 -6.66
CA ILE A 415 -7.76 2.36 -7.50
C ILE A 415 -7.46 3.74 -6.91
N ALA A 416 -7.01 3.80 -5.64
CA ALA A 416 -6.64 5.07 -5.03
C ALA A 416 -5.47 5.70 -5.79
N ASN A 417 -5.52 7.01 -5.94
CA ASN A 417 -4.39 7.74 -6.49
C ASN A 417 -3.15 7.54 -5.61
N VAL A 418 -1.99 7.55 -6.24
CA VAL A 418 -0.70 7.46 -5.55
C VAL A 418 0.13 8.71 -5.85
N PRO A 419 1.09 9.08 -4.99
CA PRO A 419 2.02 10.16 -5.27
C PRO A 419 2.67 10.04 -6.65
N ILE A 420 2.85 11.17 -7.35
CA ILE A 420 3.33 11.19 -8.74
C ILE A 420 4.67 10.47 -8.91
N HIS A 421 5.60 10.62 -7.97
CA HIS A 421 6.89 9.95 -8.05
C HIS A 421 6.75 8.42 -7.98
N LEU A 422 5.79 7.90 -7.21
CA LEU A 422 5.46 6.47 -7.19
C LEU A 422 4.82 6.04 -8.50
N HIS A 423 3.86 6.81 -9.02
CA HIS A 423 3.25 6.52 -10.31
C HIS A 423 4.30 6.42 -11.43
N ASN A 424 5.19 7.41 -11.51
CA ASN A 424 6.27 7.44 -12.49
C ASN A 424 7.20 6.24 -12.33
N LEU A 425 7.60 5.92 -11.09
CA LEU A 425 8.42 4.75 -10.80
C LEU A 425 7.77 3.45 -11.31
N PHE A 426 6.47 3.26 -11.07
CA PHE A 426 5.75 2.07 -11.52
C PHE A 426 5.66 1.99 -13.05
N GLN A 427 5.38 3.11 -13.72
CA GLN A 427 5.34 3.15 -15.19
C GLN A 427 6.70 2.80 -15.79
N GLU A 428 7.77 3.43 -15.30
CA GLU A 428 9.14 3.16 -15.76
C GLU A 428 9.57 1.71 -15.48
N ALA A 429 9.23 1.17 -14.31
CA ALA A 429 9.51 -0.21 -13.95
C ALA A 429 8.83 -1.21 -14.92
N LEU A 430 7.58 -0.96 -15.31
CA LEU A 430 6.87 -1.78 -16.30
C LEU A 430 7.54 -1.71 -17.68
N GLN A 431 7.97 -0.53 -18.11
CA GLN A 431 8.68 -0.35 -19.38
C GLN A 431 10.01 -1.10 -19.41
N GLU A 432 10.83 -1.01 -18.35
CA GLU A 432 12.12 -1.71 -18.27
C GLU A 432 11.97 -3.24 -18.34
N VAL A 433 10.97 -3.80 -17.66
CA VAL A 433 10.66 -5.24 -17.70
C VAL A 433 10.15 -5.66 -19.07
N GLY A 434 9.28 -4.85 -19.68
CA GLY A 434 8.76 -5.06 -21.04
C GLY A 434 9.87 -5.08 -22.10
N GLN A 435 10.82 -4.14 -22.05
CA GLN A 435 11.95 -4.07 -22.97
C GLN A 435 12.99 -5.19 -22.74
N GLY A 436 13.15 -5.68 -21.51
CA GLY A 436 14.00 -6.83 -21.21
C GLY A 436 13.52 -8.14 -21.87
N SER A 437 12.20 -8.28 -22.06
CA SER A 437 11.60 -9.45 -22.71
C SER A 437 11.79 -9.47 -24.23
N SER A 438 11.86 -8.30 -24.88
CA SER A 438 12.08 -8.18 -26.32
C SER A 438 13.57 -8.32 -26.72
N LYS A 439 14.51 -7.88 -25.87
CA LYS A 439 15.96 -8.06 -26.09
C LYS A 439 16.47 -9.49 -25.88
N LYS A 440 15.72 -10.37 -25.19
CA LYS A 440 16.09 -11.80 -25.03
C LYS A 440 15.71 -12.70 -26.20
N LYS A 441 14.93 -12.22 -27.19
CA LYS A 441 14.55 -13.01 -28.39
C LYS A 441 15.41 -12.77 -29.65
N SER A 442 16.46 -11.94 -29.60
CA SER A 442 17.28 -11.61 -30.78
C SER A 442 18.76 -12.06 -30.75
N LYS A 443 19.18 -12.90 -29.78
CA LYS A 443 20.50 -13.56 -29.82
C LYS A 443 20.36 -15.07 -30.00
N GLY A 444 20.19 -15.49 -31.26
CA GLY A 444 20.19 -16.91 -31.61
C GLY A 444 19.85 -17.19 -33.06
N LYS A 445 20.75 -16.81 -33.99
CA LYS A 445 21.03 -17.56 -35.24
C LYS A 445 22.20 -16.88 -35.98
N SER A 446 23.42 -17.16 -35.54
CA SER A 446 24.58 -17.05 -36.42
C SER A 446 24.45 -18.11 -37.52
N LYS A 447 24.41 -17.65 -38.78
CA LYS A 447 24.55 -18.51 -39.96
C LYS A 447 25.86 -19.30 -39.86
N GLN A 448 25.79 -20.62 -39.86
CA GLN A 448 26.92 -21.46 -40.26
C GLN A 448 26.55 -22.18 -41.55
N LYS A 449 27.43 -22.01 -42.53
CA LYS A 449 27.32 -22.41 -43.93
C LYS A 449 27.34 -23.93 -44.07
N THR A 450 26.55 -24.42 -45.01
CA THR A 450 26.71 -25.73 -45.66
C THR A 450 28.10 -25.85 -46.30
N GLY A 451 28.76 -26.99 -46.08
CA GLY A 451 30.01 -27.39 -46.73
C GLY A 451 30.25 -28.89 -46.57
N PHE A 452 29.88 -29.61 -47.63
CA PHE A 452 30.07 -31.01 -48.05
C PHE A 452 31.08 -31.96 -47.34
N ALA A 453 30.62 -33.22 -47.24
CA ALA A 453 31.25 -34.54 -47.55
C ALA A 453 32.68 -34.81 -47.01
N VAL A 454 32.96 -35.92 -46.32
CA VAL A 454 32.85 -37.35 -46.70
C VAL A 454 32.60 -38.21 -45.46
#